data_AF-A0A660YBN4-F1
#
_entry.id   AF-A0A660YBN4-F1
#
_cell.length_a   1.000
_cell.length_b   1.000
_cell.length_c   1.000
_cell.angle_alpha   90.00
_cell.angle_beta   90.00
_cell.angle_gamma   90.00
#
_symmetry.space_group_name_H-M   'P 1'
#
loop_
_entity.id
_entity.type
_entity.pdbx_description
1 polymer ?
#
loop_
_entity_poly.entity_id
_entity_poly.type
_entity_poly.pdbx_seq_one_letter_code
_entity_poly.pdbx_strand_id
1 'polypeptide(L)'
;MDWLREDLRASSDAEHVFVFVHRPLWESEGKGWNGKVHPLLAEHKVKLVFAGHSHKYKPPIVKDGVKYIVTGGGGSVPMGNIGDEGTFYHWVRVTVRGKDFHLAVIRPEGISSEEGGTLPGWRELDLIRKRSFGPAFVAPSKEVPFSEEISITIRNPLRSQVFGRMEWYLPDGWRISPERTKYSIGPRAEVEVRFRVEADRRAKLSYPLPWYEATFSWKEGGEPIVTGRSGMRLRRRFICRRVEGRITIDGNLDKWEGLEPLRLDRREQVVGPWKGPSDLSAEIFLAWDEDHLYLAAKVKDDRFCQEFSGADSWQGDSVQISFDTSNDDSSELDEGDYEYAFALTPKGPEAFRLSVEEGRIRGEEVDVPLFIEVLPEEGLHIYEVSIPWSQLKPFRPEEGRICGFNVVVNDNDGEGPKGWIAWTPGIRESKDTSFFGDLVFE
;
A
#
# COMPACT_ATOMS: atom_id res chain seq x y z
N MET A 1 -34.34 29.73 -32.16
CA MET A 1 -34.83 28.34 -32.05
C MET A 1 -34.55 27.54 -33.31
N ASP A 2 -34.61 28.15 -34.49
CA ASP A 2 -34.39 27.44 -35.75
C ASP A 2 -32.97 26.87 -35.87
N TRP A 3 -31.96 27.63 -35.44
CA TRP A 3 -30.59 27.12 -35.33
C TRP A 3 -30.49 25.79 -34.55
N LEU A 4 -31.08 25.71 -33.35
CA LEU A 4 -31.03 24.48 -32.53
C LEU A 4 -31.74 23.31 -33.24
N ARG A 5 -32.84 23.61 -33.94
CA ARG A 5 -33.57 22.57 -34.69
C ARG A 5 -32.76 22.05 -35.87
N GLU A 6 -32.06 22.93 -36.58
CA GLU A 6 -31.18 22.56 -37.68
C GLU A 6 -29.99 21.73 -37.20
N ASP A 7 -29.38 22.13 -36.07
CA ASP A 7 -28.25 21.42 -35.46
C ASP A 7 -28.62 20.00 -34.98
N LEU A 8 -29.77 19.87 -34.31
CA LEU A 8 -30.29 18.56 -33.88
C LEU A 8 -30.66 17.66 -35.07
N ARG A 9 -31.19 18.23 -36.16
CA ARG A 9 -31.47 17.47 -37.39
C ARG A 9 -30.20 16.97 -38.06
N ALA A 10 -29.15 17.79 -38.08
CA ALA A 10 -27.86 17.43 -38.63
C ALA A 10 -27.21 16.25 -37.87
N SER A 11 -27.58 16.04 -36.61
CA SER A 11 -27.08 14.96 -35.75
C SER A 11 -28.05 13.77 -35.62
N SER A 12 -29.06 13.67 -36.49
CA SER A 12 -30.16 12.71 -36.35
C SER A 12 -29.79 11.23 -36.57
N ASP A 13 -28.62 10.97 -37.16
CA ASP A 13 -28.05 9.64 -37.37
C ASP A 13 -27.14 9.18 -36.21
N ALA A 14 -26.81 10.06 -35.27
CA ALA A 14 -26.01 9.71 -34.10
C ALA A 14 -26.79 8.84 -33.11
N GLU A 15 -26.19 7.73 -32.67
CA GLU A 15 -26.79 6.82 -31.68
C GLU A 15 -27.03 7.51 -30.32
N HIS A 16 -26.12 8.42 -29.94
CA HIS A 16 -26.18 9.17 -28.68
C HIS A 16 -25.97 10.67 -28.95
N VAL A 17 -26.97 11.48 -28.58
CA VAL A 17 -26.85 12.94 -28.60
C VAL A 17 -26.85 13.47 -27.17
N PHE A 18 -25.82 14.24 -26.81
CA PHE A 18 -25.66 14.87 -25.50
C PHE A 18 -25.61 16.39 -25.64
N VAL A 19 -26.23 17.10 -24.70
CA VAL A 19 -26.32 18.58 -24.71
C VAL A 19 -25.70 19.16 -23.45
N PHE A 20 -24.93 20.23 -23.59
CA PHE A 20 -24.28 20.93 -22.48
C PHE A 20 -24.81 22.35 -22.39
N VAL A 21 -25.25 22.76 -21.20
CA VAL A 21 -25.72 24.13 -20.93
C VAL A 21 -25.14 24.63 -19.62
N HIS A 22 -25.04 25.95 -19.45
CA HIS A 22 -24.50 26.49 -18.21
C HIS A 22 -25.48 26.31 -17.02
N ARG A 23 -26.76 26.68 -17.20
CA ARG A 23 -27.77 26.66 -16.12
C ARG A 23 -28.78 25.51 -16.29
N PRO A 24 -29.28 24.92 -15.18
CA PRO A 24 -30.34 23.92 -15.23
C PRO A 24 -31.70 24.57 -15.51
N LEU A 25 -31.87 25.08 -16.72
CA LEU A 25 -33.04 25.89 -17.12
C LEU A 25 -34.37 25.10 -17.09
N TRP A 26 -34.30 23.77 -17.02
CA TRP A 26 -35.47 22.91 -16.85
C TRP A 26 -36.09 22.99 -15.45
N GLU A 27 -35.35 23.48 -14.45
CA GLU A 27 -35.84 23.61 -13.07
C GLU A 27 -36.68 24.88 -12.87
N SER A 28 -36.65 25.83 -13.81
CA SER A 28 -37.46 27.05 -13.72
C SER A 28 -38.90 26.78 -14.17
N GLU A 29 -39.86 27.25 -13.38
CA GLU A 29 -41.27 27.26 -13.75
C GLU A 29 -41.53 28.30 -14.85
N GLY A 30 -42.08 27.88 -16.00
CA GLY A 30 -42.43 28.76 -17.12
C GLY A 30 -42.29 28.13 -18.50
N LYS A 31 -42.81 28.81 -19.54
CA LYS A 31 -42.79 28.36 -20.96
C LYS A 31 -41.44 28.50 -21.67
N GLY A 32 -40.35 28.75 -20.93
CA GLY A 32 -38.99 28.90 -21.48
C GLY A 32 -38.42 27.58 -21.98
N TRP A 33 -37.48 27.01 -21.21
CA TRP A 33 -36.88 25.72 -21.54
C TRP A 33 -37.92 24.61 -21.72
N ASN A 34 -38.81 24.47 -20.73
CA ASN A 34 -39.82 23.40 -20.70
C ASN A 34 -40.88 23.52 -21.81
N GLY A 35 -41.14 24.73 -22.32
CA GLY A 35 -42.15 24.95 -23.36
C GLY A 35 -41.59 24.99 -24.79
N LYS A 36 -40.31 25.35 -24.96
CA LYS A 36 -39.72 25.59 -26.30
C LYS A 36 -38.53 24.71 -26.64
N VAL A 37 -37.69 24.38 -25.65
CA VAL A 37 -36.43 23.66 -25.88
C VAL A 37 -36.60 22.17 -25.64
N HIS A 38 -37.16 21.80 -24.49
CA HIS A 38 -37.37 20.40 -24.12
C HIS A 38 -38.15 19.58 -25.18
N PRO A 39 -39.26 20.08 -25.77
CA PRO A 39 -39.97 19.33 -26.81
C PRO A 39 -39.10 18.99 -28.02
N LEU A 40 -38.21 19.90 -28.43
CA LEU A 40 -37.28 19.65 -29.54
C LEU A 40 -36.22 18.60 -29.18
N LEU A 41 -35.71 18.63 -27.94
CA LEU A 41 -34.74 17.63 -27.46
C LEU A 41 -35.36 16.23 -27.41
N ALA A 42 -36.61 16.13 -26.95
CA ALA A 42 -37.35 14.87 -26.92
C ALA A 42 -37.67 14.35 -28.33
N GLU A 43 -38.12 15.22 -29.24
CA GLU A 43 -38.36 14.89 -30.66
C GLU A 43 -37.12 14.28 -31.32
N HIS A 44 -35.93 14.83 -31.03
CA HIS A 44 -34.65 14.37 -31.59
C HIS A 44 -33.95 13.32 -30.71
N LYS A 45 -34.66 12.73 -29.72
CA LYS A 45 -34.19 11.63 -28.86
C LYS A 45 -32.85 11.91 -28.14
N VAL A 46 -32.63 13.16 -27.75
CA VAL A 46 -31.46 13.54 -26.95
C VAL A 46 -31.40 12.71 -25.67
N LYS A 47 -30.24 12.10 -25.41
CA LYS A 47 -30.10 11.13 -24.33
C LYS A 47 -29.81 11.76 -22.99
N LEU A 48 -28.99 12.81 -22.96
CA LEU A 48 -28.51 13.42 -21.71
C LEU A 48 -28.23 14.92 -21.89
N VAL A 49 -28.65 15.72 -20.91
CA VAL A 49 -28.39 17.16 -20.82
C VAL A 49 -27.64 17.47 -19.52
N PHE A 50 -26.50 18.16 -19.62
CA PHE A 50 -25.66 18.56 -18.49
C PHE A 50 -25.80 20.04 -18.17
N ALA A 51 -25.83 20.38 -16.87
CA ALA A 51 -25.69 21.76 -16.38
C ALA A 51 -24.76 21.90 -15.17
N GLY A 52 -24.21 23.10 -14.91
CA GLY A 52 -23.20 23.33 -13.85
C GLY A 52 -23.42 24.54 -12.93
N HIS A 53 -24.45 25.37 -13.14
CA HIS A 53 -24.64 26.65 -12.44
C HIS A 53 -24.80 26.56 -10.92
N SER A 54 -25.43 25.50 -10.41
CA SER A 54 -25.46 25.21 -8.99
C SER A 54 -24.24 24.37 -8.69
N HIS A 55 -23.25 24.89 -7.94
CA HIS A 55 -22.01 24.18 -7.61
C HIS A 55 -22.28 22.95 -6.70
N LYS A 56 -23.04 21.98 -7.20
CA LYS A 56 -23.50 20.76 -6.53
C LYS A 56 -23.83 19.70 -7.58
N TYR A 57 -23.86 18.46 -7.13
CA TYR A 57 -24.41 17.34 -7.85
C TYR A 57 -25.93 17.27 -7.63
N LYS A 58 -26.71 17.07 -8.70
CA LYS A 58 -28.10 16.61 -8.59
C LYS A 58 -28.27 15.32 -9.39
N PRO A 59 -28.86 14.27 -8.78
CA PRO A 59 -29.15 13.02 -9.48
C PRO A 59 -29.94 13.27 -10.77
N PRO A 60 -29.71 12.46 -11.81
CA PRO A 60 -30.41 12.66 -13.06
C PRO A 60 -31.92 12.48 -12.92
N ILE A 61 -32.69 13.38 -13.51
CA ILE A 61 -34.13 13.19 -13.73
C ILE A 61 -34.38 12.82 -15.19
N VAL A 62 -35.40 12.01 -15.45
CA VAL A 62 -35.79 11.65 -16.82
C VAL A 62 -37.13 12.28 -17.14
N LYS A 63 -37.21 12.96 -18.28
CA LYS A 63 -38.43 13.56 -18.81
C LYS A 63 -38.49 13.29 -20.32
N ASP A 64 -39.57 12.69 -20.78
CA ASP A 64 -39.82 12.36 -22.20
C ASP A 64 -38.61 11.67 -22.88
N GLY A 65 -37.95 10.76 -22.15
CA GLY A 65 -36.77 10.01 -22.61
C GLY A 65 -35.44 10.76 -22.57
N VAL A 66 -35.44 12.04 -22.18
CA VAL A 66 -34.24 12.86 -22.01
C VAL A 66 -33.81 12.86 -20.54
N LYS A 67 -32.56 12.45 -20.27
CA LYS A 67 -31.97 12.48 -18.92
C LYS A 67 -31.37 13.88 -18.67
N TYR A 68 -31.58 14.47 -17.49
CA TYR A 68 -31.10 15.80 -17.11
C TYR A 68 -30.28 15.71 -15.83
N ILE A 69 -29.03 16.15 -15.85
CA ILE A 69 -28.10 16.10 -14.71
C ILE A 69 -27.53 17.48 -14.38
N VAL A 70 -27.35 17.77 -13.09
CA VAL A 70 -26.56 18.92 -12.63
C VAL A 70 -25.24 18.40 -12.05
N THR A 71 -24.14 18.90 -12.59
CA THR A 71 -22.76 18.53 -12.26
C THR A 71 -21.89 19.79 -12.10
N GLY A 72 -22.18 20.62 -11.09
CA GLY A 72 -21.47 21.88 -10.85
C GLY A 72 -20.28 21.80 -9.89
N GLY A 73 -20.01 20.64 -9.29
CA GLY A 73 -19.04 20.51 -8.18
C GLY A 73 -17.58 20.27 -8.59
N GLY A 74 -17.26 20.18 -9.88
CA GLY A 74 -15.91 19.86 -10.36
C GLY A 74 -14.98 21.05 -10.60
N GLY A 75 -15.49 22.29 -10.60
CA GLY A 75 -14.73 23.48 -11.02
C GLY A 75 -14.81 24.70 -10.09
N SER A 76 -15.47 24.59 -8.93
CA SER A 76 -15.57 25.65 -7.93
C SER A 76 -15.93 25.07 -6.55
N VAL A 77 -15.78 25.85 -5.48
CA VAL A 77 -16.18 25.44 -4.12
C VAL A 77 -17.68 25.09 -4.12
N PRO A 78 -18.08 23.91 -3.62
CA PRO A 78 -19.48 23.53 -3.55
C PRO A 78 -20.34 24.57 -2.81
N MET A 79 -21.53 24.88 -3.34
CA MET A 79 -22.45 25.84 -2.72
C MET A 79 -23.25 25.17 -1.60
N GLY A 80 -22.85 25.39 -0.35
CA GLY A 80 -23.50 24.85 0.85
C GLY A 80 -22.49 24.33 1.87
N ASN A 81 -22.94 23.62 2.91
CA ASN A 81 -22.02 22.92 3.80
C ASN A 81 -21.58 21.62 3.12
N ILE A 82 -20.28 21.34 3.13
CA ILE A 82 -19.73 20.06 2.68
C ILE A 82 -20.35 18.95 3.56
N GLY A 83 -21.10 18.04 2.93
CA GLY A 83 -21.89 17.02 3.64
C GLY A 83 -23.39 17.08 3.40
N ASP A 84 -23.92 18.22 2.90
CA ASP A 84 -25.31 18.32 2.44
C ASP A 84 -25.56 17.52 1.15
N GLU A 85 -26.80 17.13 0.87
CA GLU A 85 -27.16 16.34 -0.31
C GLU A 85 -26.71 17.04 -1.61
N GLY A 86 -25.77 16.41 -2.33
CA GLY A 86 -25.20 16.94 -3.57
C GLY A 86 -24.03 17.91 -3.40
N THR A 87 -23.68 18.31 -2.19
CA THR A 87 -22.62 19.31 -1.92
C THR A 87 -21.28 18.64 -1.66
N PHE A 88 -20.66 18.16 -2.74
CA PHE A 88 -19.35 17.52 -2.75
C PHE A 88 -18.63 17.74 -4.08
N TYR A 89 -17.29 17.71 -4.06
CA TYR A 89 -16.48 17.71 -5.27
C TYR A 89 -16.75 16.43 -6.08
N HIS A 90 -16.84 16.55 -7.40
CA HIS A 90 -17.04 15.37 -8.26
C HIS A 90 -16.70 15.64 -9.72
N TRP A 91 -16.52 14.54 -10.45
CA TRP A 91 -16.52 14.39 -11.89
C TRP A 91 -17.65 13.44 -12.28
N VAL A 92 -18.15 13.57 -13.50
CA VAL A 92 -19.09 12.62 -14.07
C VAL A 92 -18.40 11.91 -15.22
N ARG A 93 -18.31 10.57 -15.14
CA ARG A 93 -17.81 9.73 -16.22
C ARG A 93 -18.99 9.15 -16.97
N VAL A 94 -19.08 9.47 -18.25
CA VAL A 94 -20.02 8.81 -19.17
C VAL A 94 -19.25 7.81 -20.02
N THR A 95 -19.68 6.56 -19.98
CA THR A 95 -19.11 5.47 -20.80
C THR A 95 -20.13 5.06 -21.84
N VAL A 96 -19.78 5.17 -23.12
CA VAL A 96 -20.65 4.76 -24.24
C VAL A 96 -20.14 3.43 -24.80
N ARG A 97 -21.02 2.43 -24.92
CA ARG A 97 -20.73 1.11 -25.50
C ARG A 97 -21.86 0.70 -26.44
N GLY A 98 -21.62 0.84 -27.75
CA GLY A 98 -22.63 0.57 -28.76
C GLY A 98 -23.89 1.42 -28.52
N LYS A 99 -25.03 0.76 -28.28
CA LYS A 99 -26.32 1.40 -28.05
C LYS A 99 -26.56 1.84 -26.60
N ASP A 100 -25.66 1.45 -25.70
CA ASP A 100 -25.79 1.73 -24.27
C ASP A 100 -24.84 2.85 -23.84
N PHE A 101 -25.27 3.63 -22.86
CA PHE A 101 -24.38 4.55 -22.14
C PHE A 101 -24.64 4.46 -20.64
N HIS A 102 -23.57 4.56 -19.86
CA HIS A 102 -23.61 4.51 -18.40
C HIS A 102 -23.02 5.79 -17.82
N LEU A 103 -23.69 6.31 -16.79
CA LEU A 103 -23.25 7.49 -16.05
C LEU A 103 -22.74 7.06 -14.68
N ALA A 104 -21.53 7.45 -14.34
CA ALA A 104 -20.94 7.27 -13.02
C ALA A 104 -20.52 8.61 -12.44
N VAL A 105 -20.78 8.83 -11.15
CA VAL A 105 -20.31 10.02 -10.43
C VAL A 105 -19.06 9.64 -9.68
N ILE A 106 -17.95 10.26 -10.03
CA ILE A 106 -16.66 10.07 -9.39
C ILE A 106 -16.46 11.24 -8.45
N ARG A 107 -16.44 11.03 -7.14
CA ARG A 107 -16.00 12.04 -6.19
C ARG A 107 -14.47 11.99 -6.08
N PRO A 108 -13.76 13.01 -5.57
CA PRO A 108 -12.42 12.81 -5.00
C PRO A 108 -12.46 11.64 -4.02
N GLU A 109 -13.63 11.46 -3.41
CA GLU A 109 -14.05 10.32 -2.65
C GLU A 109 -14.77 9.19 -3.47
N GLY A 110 -14.41 8.89 -4.72
CA GLY A 110 -14.66 7.58 -5.39
C GLY A 110 -15.88 7.44 -6.29
N ILE A 111 -16.04 6.26 -6.94
CA ILE A 111 -17.04 6.01 -8.00
C ILE A 111 -18.39 5.56 -7.40
N SER A 112 -19.48 6.27 -7.70
CA SER A 112 -20.86 5.88 -7.39
C SER A 112 -21.52 5.16 -8.57
N SER A 113 -22.26 4.07 -8.31
CA SER A 113 -23.15 3.41 -9.29
C SER A 113 -24.60 3.89 -9.16
N GLU A 114 -25.38 3.77 -10.24
CA GLU A 114 -26.78 4.27 -10.33
C GLU A 114 -27.78 3.57 -9.37
N GLU A 115 -27.40 2.48 -8.67
CA GLU A 115 -28.34 1.61 -7.93
C GLU A 115 -28.36 1.79 -6.38
N GLY A 116 -27.80 2.88 -5.84
CA GLY A 116 -28.20 3.36 -4.50
C GLY A 116 -27.77 2.53 -3.28
N GLY A 117 -26.46 2.32 -3.11
CA GLY A 117 -25.87 2.03 -1.79
C GLY A 117 -25.07 3.22 -1.28
N THR A 118 -25.19 3.57 0.01
CA THR A 118 -24.22 4.48 0.63
C THR A 118 -22.87 3.79 0.65
N LEU A 119 -21.92 4.28 -0.14
CA LEU A 119 -20.56 3.74 -0.16
C LEU A 119 -19.81 4.15 1.11
N PRO A 120 -18.86 3.31 1.58
CA PRO A 120 -17.89 3.70 2.60
C PRO A 120 -17.19 5.01 2.22
N GLY A 121 -16.91 5.87 3.20
CA GLY A 121 -16.12 7.09 2.97
C GLY A 121 -14.68 6.77 2.55
N TRP A 122 -13.89 7.74 2.09
CA TRP A 122 -12.56 7.44 1.54
C TRP A 122 -11.56 6.84 2.50
N ARG A 123 -11.58 7.32 3.73
CA ARG A 123 -10.79 6.70 4.79
C ARG A 123 -11.20 5.25 5.00
N GLU A 124 -12.49 4.94 4.94
CA GLU A 124 -12.98 3.58 5.11
C GLU A 124 -12.64 2.69 3.91
N LEU A 125 -12.71 3.20 2.67
CA LEU A 125 -12.26 2.47 1.47
C LEU A 125 -10.75 2.22 1.48
N ASP A 126 -9.96 3.20 1.91
CA ASP A 126 -8.50 3.07 2.04
C ASP A 126 -8.13 2.01 3.09
N LEU A 127 -8.77 2.08 4.27
CA LEU A 127 -8.65 1.05 5.31
C LEU A 127 -9.06 -0.33 4.80
N ILE A 128 -10.13 -0.43 4.00
CA ILE A 128 -10.54 -1.71 3.39
C ILE A 128 -9.44 -2.23 2.47
N ARG A 129 -8.91 -1.40 1.56
CA ARG A 129 -7.85 -1.83 0.63
C ARG A 129 -6.64 -2.40 1.35
N LYS A 130 -6.27 -1.81 2.48
CA LYS A 130 -5.04 -2.15 3.19
C LYS A 130 -5.21 -3.27 4.23
N ARG A 131 -6.40 -3.42 4.82
CA ARG A 131 -6.65 -4.38 5.92
C ARG A 131 -7.55 -5.56 5.56
N SER A 132 -8.19 -5.54 4.39
CA SER A 132 -9.20 -6.55 4.05
C SER A 132 -8.67 -7.70 3.21
N PHE A 133 -7.49 -7.57 2.59
CA PHE A 133 -6.95 -8.53 1.63
C PHE A 133 -5.58 -9.02 2.11
N GLY A 134 -5.57 -10.11 2.89
CA GLY A 134 -4.36 -10.60 3.54
C GLY A 134 -3.31 -11.19 2.59
N PRO A 135 -2.03 -11.19 2.97
CA PRO A 135 -0.98 -11.89 2.23
C PRO A 135 -1.15 -13.42 2.30
N ALA A 136 -0.44 -14.13 1.42
CA ALA A 136 -0.19 -15.56 1.56
C ALA A 136 1.30 -15.80 1.80
N PHE A 137 1.67 -16.83 2.55
CA PHE A 137 3.06 -17.06 2.92
C PHE A 137 3.59 -18.39 2.37
N VAL A 138 4.83 -18.35 1.86
CA VAL A 138 5.61 -19.53 1.50
C VAL A 138 6.98 -19.42 2.15
N ALA A 139 7.50 -20.53 2.67
CA ALA A 139 8.83 -20.57 3.26
C ALA A 139 9.91 -20.44 2.17
N PRO A 140 10.92 -19.56 2.33
CA PRO A 140 12.01 -19.40 1.37
C PRO A 140 13.00 -20.56 1.37
N SER A 141 12.96 -21.42 2.38
CA SER A 141 13.81 -22.62 2.51
C SER A 141 13.34 -23.80 1.64
N LYS A 142 12.22 -23.65 0.91
CA LYS A 142 11.69 -24.73 0.07
C LYS A 142 12.58 -25.01 -1.14
N GLU A 143 12.75 -26.29 -1.43
CA GLU A 143 13.36 -26.73 -2.67
C GLU A 143 12.34 -26.71 -3.81
N VAL A 144 12.73 -26.18 -4.96
CA VAL A 144 11.91 -26.14 -6.17
C VAL A 144 12.24 -27.36 -7.05
N PRO A 145 11.26 -28.16 -7.51
CA PRO A 145 9.83 -27.88 -7.51
C PRO A 145 9.12 -28.31 -6.21
N PHE A 146 8.03 -27.62 -5.86
CA PHE A 146 7.16 -27.99 -4.75
C PHE A 146 5.68 -27.78 -5.07
N SER A 147 4.82 -28.37 -4.23
CA SER A 147 3.38 -28.09 -4.19
C SER A 147 2.90 -28.05 -2.75
N GLU A 148 2.06 -27.07 -2.41
CA GLU A 148 1.47 -26.92 -1.08
C GLU A 148 0.10 -26.25 -1.12
N GLU A 149 -0.63 -26.33 -0.02
CA GLU A 149 -1.83 -25.53 0.19
C GLU A 149 -1.48 -24.27 0.97
N ILE A 150 -1.96 -23.13 0.48
CA ILE A 150 -1.90 -21.84 1.17
C ILE A 150 -3.32 -21.38 1.47
N SER A 151 -3.44 -20.50 2.45
CA SER A 151 -4.68 -19.79 2.74
C SER A 151 -4.47 -18.28 2.78
N ILE A 152 -5.53 -17.56 2.43
CA ILE A 152 -5.62 -16.11 2.50
C ILE A 152 -6.85 -15.75 3.31
N THR A 153 -6.66 -14.93 4.33
CA THR A 153 -7.76 -14.33 5.09
C THR A 153 -8.25 -13.07 4.40
N ILE A 154 -9.55 -13.00 4.12
CA ILE A 154 -10.22 -11.82 3.59
C ILE A 154 -11.21 -11.31 4.63
N ARG A 155 -11.08 -10.04 5.03
CA ARG A 155 -11.85 -9.45 6.13
C ARG A 155 -12.85 -8.42 5.60
N ASN A 156 -14.10 -8.50 6.02
CA ASN A 156 -15.11 -7.48 5.75
C ASN A 156 -15.32 -6.59 6.97
N PRO A 157 -14.76 -5.37 7.01
CA PRO A 157 -15.00 -4.44 8.10
C PRO A 157 -16.36 -3.73 8.00
N LEU A 158 -17.14 -3.93 6.93
CA LEU A 158 -18.41 -3.24 6.75
C LEU A 158 -19.53 -3.86 7.58
N ARG A 159 -20.57 -3.05 7.83
CA ARG A 159 -21.79 -3.49 8.52
C ARG A 159 -22.78 -4.21 7.59
N SER A 160 -22.44 -4.34 6.32
CA SER A 160 -23.24 -5.01 5.31
C SER A 160 -22.47 -6.20 4.75
N GLN A 161 -23.20 -7.21 4.28
CA GLN A 161 -22.62 -8.32 3.54
C GLN A 161 -21.96 -7.79 2.26
N VAL A 162 -20.84 -8.39 1.90
CA VAL A 162 -20.15 -8.13 0.63
C VAL A 162 -19.94 -9.43 -0.14
N PHE A 163 -19.82 -9.27 -1.45
CA PHE A 163 -19.47 -10.33 -2.39
C PHE A 163 -18.17 -9.93 -3.07
N GLY A 164 -17.35 -10.89 -3.44
CA GLY A 164 -16.09 -10.58 -4.08
C GLY A 164 -15.61 -11.65 -5.03
N ARG A 165 -14.61 -11.25 -5.80
CA ARG A 165 -13.83 -12.13 -6.66
C ARG A 165 -12.36 -11.90 -6.37
N MET A 166 -11.57 -12.94 -6.61
CA MET A 166 -10.11 -12.91 -6.54
C MET A 166 -9.54 -13.46 -7.84
N GLU A 167 -8.49 -12.84 -8.34
CA GLU A 167 -7.78 -13.26 -9.54
C GLU A 167 -6.27 -13.15 -9.34
N TRP A 168 -5.56 -14.25 -9.59
CA TRP A 168 -4.10 -14.33 -9.48
C TRP A 168 -3.38 -13.92 -10.76
N TYR A 169 -2.21 -13.33 -10.58
CA TYR A 169 -1.25 -12.95 -11.60
C TYR A 169 0.08 -13.63 -11.28
N LEU A 170 0.57 -14.45 -12.21
CA LEU A 170 1.61 -15.44 -11.94
C LEU A 170 2.87 -15.16 -12.79
N PRO A 171 4.06 -15.06 -12.17
CA PRO A 171 5.33 -15.13 -12.88
C PRO A 171 5.57 -16.53 -13.47
N ASP A 172 6.57 -16.64 -14.35
CA ASP A 172 6.98 -17.92 -14.94
C ASP A 172 7.33 -18.97 -13.87
N GLY A 173 6.87 -20.20 -14.10
CA GLY A 173 7.12 -21.34 -13.22
C GLY A 173 6.13 -21.49 -12.07
N TRP A 174 5.18 -20.57 -11.89
CA TRP A 174 4.15 -20.67 -10.86
C TRP A 174 2.81 -21.10 -11.44
N ARG A 175 2.08 -21.93 -10.69
CA ARG A 175 0.67 -22.23 -10.92
C ARG A 175 -0.09 -22.14 -9.60
N ILE A 176 -1.26 -21.52 -9.63
CA ILE A 176 -2.17 -21.45 -8.48
C ILE A 176 -3.52 -22.01 -8.88
N SER A 177 -4.10 -22.87 -8.04
CA SER A 177 -5.40 -23.51 -8.31
C SER A 177 -6.36 -23.34 -7.12
N PRO A 178 -7.53 -22.72 -7.31
CA PRO A 178 -8.00 -22.08 -8.55
C PRO A 178 -7.31 -20.73 -8.81
N GLU A 179 -7.06 -20.37 -10.08
CA GLU A 179 -6.51 -19.05 -10.44
C GLU A 179 -7.50 -17.90 -10.18
N ARG A 180 -8.80 -18.22 -10.18
CA ARG A 180 -9.89 -17.29 -9.89
C ARG A 180 -10.88 -17.90 -8.94
N THR A 181 -11.33 -17.14 -7.95
CA THR A 181 -12.39 -17.58 -7.03
C THR A 181 -13.39 -16.47 -6.75
N LYS A 182 -14.53 -16.86 -6.18
CA LYS A 182 -15.53 -15.94 -5.64
C LYS A 182 -15.70 -16.21 -4.15
N TYR A 183 -16.12 -15.19 -3.42
CA TYR A 183 -16.41 -15.31 -2.00
C TYR A 183 -17.56 -14.38 -1.60
N SER A 184 -18.19 -14.68 -0.47
CA SER A 184 -19.14 -13.80 0.19
C SER A 184 -18.82 -13.76 1.67
N ILE A 185 -18.88 -12.56 2.26
CA ILE A 185 -18.47 -12.32 3.63
C ILE A 185 -19.58 -11.55 4.32
N GLY A 186 -20.05 -12.08 5.45
CA GLY A 186 -21.05 -11.42 6.28
C GLY A 186 -20.54 -10.07 6.85
N PRO A 187 -21.44 -9.26 7.43
CA PRO A 187 -21.05 -8.06 8.16
C PRO A 187 -20.01 -8.35 9.24
N ARG A 188 -18.96 -7.52 9.34
CA ARG A 188 -17.93 -7.61 10.40
C ARG A 188 -17.32 -9.02 10.56
N ALA A 189 -17.23 -9.75 9.46
CA ALA A 189 -16.75 -11.13 9.44
C ALA A 189 -15.51 -11.27 8.55
N GLU A 190 -14.92 -12.44 8.54
CA GLU A 190 -13.82 -12.82 7.67
C GLU A 190 -14.06 -14.20 7.05
N VAL A 191 -13.35 -14.49 5.98
CA VAL A 191 -13.36 -15.80 5.32
C VAL A 191 -11.93 -16.19 4.99
N GLU A 192 -11.64 -17.48 5.12
CA GLU A 192 -10.41 -18.08 4.65
C GLU A 192 -10.63 -18.65 3.25
N VAL A 193 -9.79 -18.25 2.30
CA VAL A 193 -9.81 -18.76 0.93
C VAL A 193 -8.54 -19.57 0.69
N ARG A 194 -8.69 -20.82 0.25
CA ARG A 194 -7.59 -21.76 0.08
C ARG A 194 -7.22 -21.98 -1.38
N PHE A 195 -5.93 -22.14 -1.61
CA PHE A 195 -5.35 -22.37 -2.94
C PHE A 195 -4.27 -23.44 -2.86
N ARG A 196 -4.15 -24.22 -3.93
CA ARG A 196 -2.95 -25.03 -4.16
C ARG A 196 -1.95 -24.23 -4.97
N VAL A 197 -0.74 -24.09 -4.44
CA VAL A 197 0.41 -23.49 -5.13
C VAL A 197 1.30 -24.60 -5.65
N GLU A 198 1.76 -24.44 -6.89
CA GLU A 198 2.77 -25.29 -7.51
C GLU A 198 3.89 -24.39 -8.07
N ALA A 199 5.12 -24.69 -7.71
CA ALA A 199 6.32 -24.04 -8.25
C ALA A 199 7.10 -25.09 -9.05
N ASP A 200 7.24 -24.89 -10.36
CA ASP A 200 8.08 -25.73 -11.22
C ASP A 200 9.53 -25.25 -11.24
N ARG A 201 10.44 -25.97 -11.91
CA ARG A 201 11.89 -25.68 -11.95
C ARG A 201 12.27 -24.29 -12.47
N ARG A 202 11.35 -23.56 -13.11
CA ARG A 202 11.56 -22.19 -13.59
C ARG A 202 11.20 -21.15 -12.52
N ALA A 203 10.45 -21.54 -11.48
CA ALA A 203 10.06 -20.66 -10.40
C ALA A 203 11.29 -20.18 -9.62
N LYS A 204 11.27 -18.89 -9.27
CA LYS A 204 12.28 -18.28 -8.40
C LYS A 204 11.63 -17.93 -7.07
N LEU A 205 12.25 -18.34 -5.96
CA LEU A 205 11.89 -17.90 -4.61
C LEU A 205 12.54 -16.54 -4.31
N SER A 206 12.25 -15.57 -5.16
CA SER A 206 12.63 -14.17 -5.04
C SER A 206 11.56 -13.30 -5.67
N TYR A 207 11.46 -12.04 -5.25
CA TYR A 207 10.47 -11.12 -5.79
C TYR A 207 10.79 -10.75 -7.26
N PRO A 208 9.77 -10.53 -8.10
CA PRO A 208 8.33 -10.58 -7.81
C PRO A 208 7.78 -12.01 -7.72
N LEU A 209 6.86 -12.22 -6.77
CA LEU A 209 6.11 -13.47 -6.55
C LEU A 209 4.69 -13.36 -7.15
N PRO A 210 3.95 -14.49 -7.25
CA PRO A 210 2.50 -14.46 -7.48
C PRO A 210 1.78 -13.43 -6.61
N TRP A 211 0.93 -12.63 -7.23
CA TRP A 211 0.10 -11.63 -6.56
C TRP A 211 -1.33 -11.70 -7.07
N TYR A 212 -2.30 -11.15 -6.35
CA TYR A 212 -3.69 -11.21 -6.72
C TYR A 212 -4.38 -9.85 -6.60
N GLU A 213 -5.43 -9.67 -7.39
CA GLU A 213 -6.40 -8.61 -7.23
C GLU A 213 -7.69 -9.18 -6.63
N ALA A 214 -8.27 -8.48 -5.66
CA ALA A 214 -9.48 -8.87 -4.97
C ALA A 214 -10.46 -7.71 -4.87
N THR A 215 -11.77 -7.98 -4.94
CA THR A 215 -12.80 -6.93 -4.95
C THR A 215 -13.90 -7.19 -3.94
N PHE A 216 -14.49 -6.13 -3.39
CA PHE A 216 -15.84 -6.21 -2.80
C PHE A 216 -16.88 -5.56 -3.71
N SER A 217 -18.10 -6.06 -3.67
CA SER A 217 -19.31 -5.60 -4.34
C SER A 217 -20.52 -5.82 -3.44
N TRP A 218 -21.60 -5.04 -3.62
CA TRP A 218 -22.84 -5.20 -2.82
C TRP A 218 -23.67 -6.43 -3.17
N LYS A 219 -23.54 -6.92 -4.40
CA LYS A 219 -24.24 -8.09 -4.92
C LYS A 219 -23.29 -8.97 -5.72
N GLU A 220 -23.58 -10.26 -5.80
CA GLU A 220 -22.78 -11.17 -6.61
C GLU A 220 -22.76 -10.72 -8.08
N GLY A 221 -21.58 -10.64 -8.68
CA GLY A 221 -21.38 -10.18 -10.06
C GLY A 221 -21.64 -8.68 -10.28
N GLY A 222 -21.92 -7.91 -9.22
CA GLY A 222 -22.06 -6.46 -9.29
C GLY A 222 -20.72 -5.73 -9.44
N GLU A 223 -20.80 -4.45 -9.82
CA GLU A 223 -19.64 -3.58 -9.92
C GLU A 223 -18.86 -3.49 -8.60
N PRO A 224 -17.52 -3.56 -8.64
CA PRO A 224 -16.69 -3.41 -7.45
C PRO A 224 -16.89 -2.06 -6.75
N ILE A 225 -17.11 -2.12 -5.44
CA ILE A 225 -17.05 -0.96 -4.54
C ILE A 225 -15.62 -0.65 -4.09
N VAL A 226 -14.79 -1.68 -4.01
CA VAL A 226 -13.37 -1.58 -3.69
C VAL A 226 -12.60 -2.68 -4.41
N THR A 227 -11.39 -2.33 -4.82
CA THR A 227 -10.41 -3.27 -5.36
C THR A 227 -9.14 -3.10 -4.54
N GLY A 228 -8.63 -4.19 -4.00
CA GLY A 228 -7.35 -4.26 -3.32
C GLY A 228 -6.42 -5.26 -4.01
N ARG A 229 -5.14 -5.15 -3.69
CA ARG A 229 -4.10 -6.04 -4.20
C ARG A 229 -3.28 -6.52 -3.03
N SER A 230 -2.93 -7.80 -3.07
CA SER A 230 -1.99 -8.41 -2.16
C SER A 230 -1.32 -9.57 -2.90
N GLY A 231 -0.63 -10.45 -2.20
CA GLY A 231 -0.02 -11.57 -2.88
C GLY A 231 0.74 -12.49 -1.96
N MET A 232 1.50 -13.35 -2.59
CA MET A 232 2.41 -14.23 -1.89
C MET A 232 3.62 -13.45 -1.37
N ARG A 233 4.14 -13.88 -0.23
CA ARG A 233 5.30 -13.33 0.47
C ARG A 233 6.21 -14.48 0.87
N LEU A 234 7.52 -14.23 0.89
CA LEU A 234 8.48 -15.18 1.47
C LEU A 234 8.59 -14.93 2.96
N ARG A 235 8.18 -15.90 3.78
CA ARG A 235 8.34 -15.79 5.23
C ARG A 235 9.72 -16.26 5.65
N ARG A 236 10.69 -15.34 5.62
CA ARG A 236 12.02 -15.60 6.19
C ARG A 236 11.90 -15.73 7.71
N ARG A 237 12.78 -16.52 8.31
CA ARG A 237 12.88 -16.68 9.75
C ARG A 237 14.32 -16.46 10.18
N PHE A 238 14.50 -15.74 11.27
CA PHE A 238 15.80 -15.53 11.90
C PHE A 238 15.68 -15.74 13.42
N ILE A 239 16.68 -16.36 14.02
CA ILE A 239 16.69 -16.68 15.45
C ILE A 239 17.46 -15.58 16.19
N CYS A 240 16.79 -14.88 17.09
CA CYS A 240 17.38 -13.98 18.06
C CYS A 240 17.68 -14.78 19.32
N ARG A 241 18.95 -15.10 19.56
CA ARG A 241 19.34 -15.90 20.73
C ARG A 241 19.45 -15.05 21.99
N ARG A 242 19.01 -15.61 23.11
CA ARG A 242 19.21 -15.03 24.42
C ARG A 242 20.67 -15.13 24.81
N VAL A 243 21.18 -14.09 25.46
CA VAL A 243 22.55 -14.04 26.00
C VAL A 243 22.53 -13.96 27.51
N GLU A 244 23.52 -14.61 28.15
CA GLU A 244 23.71 -14.56 29.60
C GLU A 244 24.47 -13.27 29.97
N GLY A 245 23.72 -12.19 30.15
CA GLY A 245 24.24 -10.90 30.60
C GLY A 245 24.32 -9.84 29.50
N ARG A 246 24.61 -8.61 29.95
CA ARG A 246 24.57 -7.42 29.10
C ARG A 246 25.73 -7.40 28.11
N ILE A 247 25.42 -7.23 26.82
CA ILE A 247 26.40 -6.94 25.78
C ILE A 247 26.84 -5.47 25.92
N THR A 248 28.15 -5.25 26.09
CA THR A 248 28.76 -3.91 26.07
C THR A 248 28.78 -3.36 24.65
N ILE A 249 28.37 -2.11 24.44
CA ILE A 249 28.37 -1.45 23.13
C ILE A 249 29.66 -0.63 23.01
N ASP A 250 30.67 -1.16 22.32
CA ASP A 250 32.05 -0.63 22.30
C ASP A 250 32.82 -0.84 20.99
N GLY A 251 32.18 -1.41 19.97
CA GLY A 251 32.78 -1.73 18.67
C GLY A 251 33.50 -3.07 18.61
N ASN A 252 33.77 -3.72 19.75
CA ASN A 252 34.43 -5.02 19.74
C ASN A 252 33.45 -6.15 19.40
N LEU A 253 33.60 -6.77 18.24
CA LEU A 253 32.70 -7.81 17.77
C LEU A 253 32.94 -9.21 18.37
N ASP A 254 33.97 -9.42 19.19
CA ASP A 254 34.31 -10.73 19.79
C ASP A 254 33.12 -11.35 20.56
N LYS A 255 32.31 -10.51 21.20
CA LYS A 255 31.12 -10.94 21.98
C LYS A 255 29.96 -11.48 21.13
N TRP A 256 30.02 -11.31 19.82
CA TRP A 256 29.05 -11.87 18.87
C TRP A 256 29.54 -13.19 18.26
N GLU A 257 30.77 -13.62 18.56
CA GLU A 257 31.28 -14.91 18.11
C GLU A 257 30.38 -16.06 18.56
N GLY A 258 30.05 -16.97 17.63
CA GLY A 258 29.15 -18.09 17.89
C GLY A 258 27.66 -17.80 17.68
N LEU A 259 27.27 -16.55 17.46
CA LEU A 259 25.95 -16.19 16.94
C LEU A 259 25.95 -16.28 15.41
N GLU A 260 24.88 -16.84 14.84
CA GLU A 260 24.77 -16.96 13.39
C GLU A 260 24.24 -15.65 12.80
N PRO A 261 24.97 -15.00 11.87
CA PRO A 261 24.52 -13.73 11.31
C PRO A 261 23.44 -13.91 10.26
N LEU A 262 22.56 -12.92 10.18
CA LEU A 262 21.74 -12.67 9.01
C LEU A 262 22.64 -12.07 7.92
N ARG A 263 22.80 -12.80 6.80
CA ARG A 263 23.66 -12.40 5.69
C ARG A 263 22.89 -11.63 4.61
N LEU A 264 23.45 -10.48 4.24
CA LEU A 264 23.02 -9.63 3.13
C LEU A 264 24.17 -9.55 2.12
N ASP A 265 24.21 -10.47 1.15
CA ASP A 265 25.34 -10.62 0.24
C ASP A 265 24.95 -11.13 -1.16
N ARG A 266 23.67 -11.02 -1.53
CA ARG A 266 23.15 -11.53 -2.80
C ARG A 266 22.40 -10.49 -3.61
N ARG A 267 22.42 -10.65 -4.94
CA ARG A 267 21.83 -9.68 -5.88
C ARG A 267 20.32 -9.49 -5.66
N GLU A 268 19.59 -10.54 -5.30
CA GLU A 268 18.15 -10.47 -5.05
C GLU A 268 17.77 -9.66 -3.81
N GLN A 269 18.73 -9.32 -2.95
CA GLN A 269 18.55 -8.49 -1.76
C GLN A 269 18.79 -7.01 -2.06
N VAL A 270 19.32 -6.67 -3.25
CA VAL A 270 19.78 -5.32 -3.58
C VAL A 270 18.80 -4.60 -4.51
N VAL A 271 18.47 -3.37 -4.17
CA VAL A 271 17.82 -2.40 -5.06
C VAL A 271 18.84 -1.34 -5.44
N GLY A 272 19.09 -1.19 -6.75
CA GLY A 272 20.07 -0.26 -7.28
C GLY A 272 21.23 -0.94 -8.01
N PRO A 273 22.23 -0.16 -8.47
CA PRO A 273 23.51 -0.67 -8.97
C PRO A 273 24.19 -1.50 -7.88
N TRP A 274 24.80 -2.62 -8.25
CA TRP A 274 25.58 -3.46 -7.31
C TRP A 274 26.64 -4.25 -8.06
N LYS A 275 27.90 -4.11 -7.68
CA LYS A 275 29.05 -4.79 -8.29
C LYS A 275 29.47 -6.07 -7.54
N GLY A 276 28.72 -6.44 -6.49
CA GLY A 276 28.93 -7.64 -5.69
C GLY A 276 29.20 -7.32 -4.22
N PRO A 277 29.49 -8.33 -3.38
CA PRO A 277 29.58 -8.16 -1.93
C PRO A 277 30.62 -7.15 -1.43
N SER A 278 31.65 -6.85 -2.24
CA SER A 278 32.66 -5.83 -1.90
C SER A 278 32.19 -4.39 -2.15
N ASP A 279 31.14 -4.20 -2.95
CA ASP A 279 30.48 -2.90 -3.18
C ASP A 279 29.49 -2.62 -2.05
N LEU A 280 28.65 -3.61 -1.70
CA LEU A 280 27.78 -3.54 -0.54
C LEU A 280 27.46 -4.95 -0.02
N SER A 281 27.73 -5.23 1.25
CA SER A 281 27.20 -6.42 1.94
C SER A 281 27.15 -6.20 3.44
N ALA A 282 26.40 -7.03 4.16
CA ALA A 282 26.36 -6.96 5.62
C ALA A 282 26.17 -8.33 6.30
N GLU A 283 26.79 -8.47 7.47
CA GLU A 283 26.47 -9.48 8.47
C GLU A 283 25.77 -8.78 9.64
N ILE A 284 24.51 -9.13 9.89
CA ILE A 284 23.70 -8.56 10.98
C ILE A 284 23.55 -9.61 12.08
N PHE A 285 23.91 -9.26 13.30
CA PHE A 285 23.78 -10.09 14.48
C PHE A 285 22.67 -9.51 15.38
N LEU A 286 21.83 -10.39 15.92
CA LEU A 286 20.80 -10.03 16.89
C LEU A 286 20.91 -10.95 18.10
N ALA A 287 20.77 -10.37 19.28
CA ALA A 287 20.72 -11.07 20.55
C ALA A 287 19.77 -10.35 21.50
N TRP A 288 19.32 -11.03 22.55
CA TRP A 288 18.46 -10.41 23.54
C TRP A 288 18.75 -10.85 24.97
N ASP A 289 18.36 -10.03 25.94
CA ASP A 289 18.23 -10.40 27.35
C ASP A 289 16.92 -9.87 27.94
N GLU A 290 16.72 -9.98 29.25
CA GLU A 290 15.48 -9.54 29.89
C GLU A 290 15.17 -8.04 29.71
N ASP A 291 16.19 -7.21 29.45
CA ASP A 291 16.10 -5.76 29.48
C ASP A 291 16.29 -5.11 28.09
N HIS A 292 17.04 -5.74 27.18
CA HIS A 292 17.42 -5.17 25.90
C HIS A 292 17.35 -6.16 24.72
N LEU A 293 17.09 -5.60 23.54
CA LEU A 293 17.49 -6.14 22.26
C LEU A 293 18.85 -5.57 21.88
N TYR A 294 19.75 -6.41 21.39
CA TYR A 294 21.06 -6.02 20.89
C TYR A 294 21.13 -6.26 19.38
N LEU A 295 21.75 -5.32 18.68
CA LEU A 295 22.12 -5.46 17.28
C LEU A 295 23.58 -5.11 17.08
N ALA A 296 24.28 -5.90 16.26
CA ALA A 296 25.51 -5.49 15.60
C ALA A 296 25.39 -5.65 14.08
N ALA A 297 26.00 -4.75 13.33
CA ALA A 297 26.13 -4.85 11.89
C ALA A 297 27.58 -4.66 11.49
N LYS A 298 28.09 -5.62 10.72
CA LYS A 298 29.37 -5.54 10.03
C LYS A 298 29.09 -5.33 8.54
N VAL A 299 29.24 -4.09 8.09
CA VAL A 299 28.90 -3.67 6.72
C VAL A 299 30.17 -3.50 5.90
N LYS A 300 30.21 -4.09 4.71
CA LYS A 300 31.18 -3.78 3.67
C LYS A 300 30.57 -2.79 2.70
N ASP A 301 31.33 -1.75 2.38
CA ASP A 301 30.93 -0.62 1.55
C ASP A 301 32.18 -0.06 0.86
N ASP A 302 32.09 0.25 -0.44
CA ASP A 302 33.22 0.78 -1.20
C ASP A 302 33.44 2.28 -0.97
N ARG A 303 32.42 3.03 -0.54
CA ARG A 303 32.56 4.46 -0.24
C ARG A 303 31.53 4.97 0.76
N PHE A 304 32.03 5.35 1.94
CA PHE A 304 31.21 6.09 2.91
C PHE A 304 30.83 7.52 2.45
N CYS A 305 29.53 7.82 2.42
CA CYS A 305 28.91 9.13 2.33
C CYS A 305 27.63 9.24 3.21
N GLN A 306 27.74 9.98 4.31
CA GLN A 306 26.61 10.37 5.15
C GLN A 306 26.61 11.88 5.42
N GLU A 307 25.97 12.64 4.52
CA GLU A 307 25.80 14.09 4.64
C GLU A 307 24.48 14.49 5.33
N PHE A 308 23.61 13.53 5.61
CA PHE A 308 22.29 13.75 6.19
C PHE A 308 22.31 13.49 7.71
N SER A 309 21.24 13.90 8.39
CA SER A 309 21.10 13.72 9.84
C SER A 309 19.63 13.54 10.22
N GLY A 310 19.39 13.05 11.44
CA GLY A 310 18.06 12.84 11.97
C GLY A 310 17.18 11.95 11.09
N ALA A 311 15.93 12.39 10.87
CA ALA A 311 14.95 11.66 10.08
C ALA A 311 15.31 11.49 8.59
N ASP A 312 16.32 12.22 8.10
CA ASP A 312 16.79 12.17 6.71
C ASP A 312 18.04 11.29 6.54
N SER A 313 18.60 10.75 7.63
CA SER A 313 19.82 9.93 7.62
C SER A 313 19.75 8.70 6.69
N TRP A 314 18.55 8.20 6.40
CA TRP A 314 18.31 7.12 5.42
C TRP A 314 18.77 7.44 3.99
N GLN A 315 19.02 8.71 3.66
CA GLN A 315 19.50 9.14 2.34
C GLN A 315 21.00 8.92 2.14
N GLY A 316 21.77 8.76 3.23
CA GLY A 316 23.18 8.36 3.19
C GLY A 316 23.40 6.96 3.77
N ASP A 317 24.66 6.60 4.00
CA ASP A 317 24.99 5.29 4.58
C ASP A 317 24.48 5.18 6.00
N SER A 318 23.65 4.17 6.20
CA SER A 318 22.92 3.97 7.45
C SER A 318 22.36 2.56 7.51
N VAL A 319 22.11 2.10 8.73
CA VAL A 319 21.37 0.87 8.99
C VAL A 319 19.98 1.25 9.48
N GLN A 320 18.95 0.72 8.82
CA GLN A 320 17.57 0.80 9.28
C GLN A 320 17.09 -0.58 9.73
N ILE A 321 16.42 -0.65 10.88
CA ILE A 321 15.69 -1.84 11.31
C ILE A 321 14.24 -1.50 11.56
N SER A 322 13.37 -2.46 11.35
CA SER A 322 11.95 -2.30 11.63
C SER A 322 11.36 -3.53 12.30
N PHE A 323 10.39 -3.31 13.18
CA PHE A 323 9.67 -4.34 13.91
C PHE A 323 8.18 -4.16 13.73
N ASP A 324 7.48 -5.25 13.48
CA ASP A 324 6.03 -5.39 13.72
C ASP A 324 5.86 -6.21 15.00
N THR A 325 5.64 -5.52 16.11
CA THR A 325 5.57 -6.16 17.44
C THR A 325 4.25 -6.89 17.69
N SER A 326 3.20 -6.57 16.93
CA SER A 326 1.91 -7.25 16.98
C SER A 326 1.90 -8.52 16.13
N ASN A 327 2.83 -8.60 15.17
CA ASN A 327 2.96 -9.67 14.18
C ASN A 327 1.64 -9.94 13.46
N ASP A 328 0.98 -8.86 13.04
CA ASP A 328 -0.33 -8.89 12.39
C ASP A 328 -0.24 -8.82 10.86
N ASP A 329 0.98 -8.62 10.33
CA ASP A 329 1.30 -8.54 8.90
C ASP A 329 0.49 -7.47 8.16
N SER A 330 0.16 -6.39 8.86
CA SER A 330 -0.61 -5.28 8.31
C SER A 330 0.22 -4.47 7.30
N SER A 331 -0.39 -4.12 6.17
CA SER A 331 0.21 -3.13 5.26
C SER A 331 0.08 -1.68 5.76
N GLU A 332 -0.58 -1.49 6.91
CA GLU A 332 -0.61 -0.21 7.62
C GLU A 332 0.19 -0.28 8.90
N LEU A 333 1.07 0.71 9.04
CA LEU A 333 1.75 0.98 10.29
C LEU A 333 0.76 1.37 11.39
N ASP A 334 0.94 0.80 12.57
CA ASP A 334 0.24 1.16 13.80
C ASP A 334 1.20 1.38 14.98
N GLU A 335 0.67 1.44 16.21
CA GLU A 335 1.45 1.72 17.42
C GLU A 335 2.40 0.59 17.83
N GLY A 336 2.24 -0.60 17.24
CA GLY A 336 3.12 -1.75 17.39
C GLY A 336 4.24 -1.80 16.34
N ASP A 337 4.25 -0.89 15.37
CA ASP A 337 5.24 -0.85 14.31
C ASP A 337 6.33 0.19 14.58
N TYR A 338 7.56 -0.28 14.59
CA TYR A 338 8.73 0.52 14.92
C TYR A 338 9.69 0.53 13.74
N GLU A 339 10.29 1.68 13.45
CA GLU A 339 11.43 1.78 12.56
C GLU A 339 12.51 2.62 13.23
N TYR A 340 13.74 2.14 13.19
CA TYR A 340 14.92 2.86 13.69
C TYR A 340 15.92 3.04 12.58
N ALA A 341 16.58 4.19 12.54
CA ALA A 341 17.72 4.48 11.69
C ALA A 341 18.94 4.80 12.56
N PHE A 342 20.07 4.19 12.22
CA PHE A 342 21.36 4.39 12.84
C PHE A 342 22.35 4.87 11.80
N ALA A 343 23.00 6.01 12.04
CA ALA A 343 23.93 6.61 11.09
C ALA A 343 25.06 7.35 11.81
N LEU A 344 26.27 7.27 11.25
CA LEU A 344 27.37 8.15 11.64
C LEU A 344 27.24 9.47 10.87
N THR A 345 26.69 10.49 11.50
CA THR A 345 26.41 11.78 10.85
C THR A 345 27.55 12.79 11.10
N PRO A 346 27.54 13.97 10.46
CA PRO A 346 28.50 15.04 10.79
C PRO A 346 28.49 15.49 12.25
N LYS A 347 27.44 15.17 13.02
CA LYS A 347 27.35 15.46 14.47
C LYS A 347 27.84 14.31 15.36
N GLY A 348 28.17 13.17 14.77
CA GLY A 348 28.46 11.92 15.46
C GLY A 348 27.40 10.85 15.22
N PRO A 349 27.50 9.70 15.93
CA PRO A 349 26.50 8.64 15.87
C PRO A 349 25.12 9.14 16.32
N GLU A 350 24.10 8.93 15.49
CA GLU A 350 22.70 9.26 15.81
C GLU A 350 21.83 8.00 15.70
N ALA A 351 20.85 7.87 16.62
CA ALA A 351 19.76 6.90 16.55
C ALA A 351 18.43 7.65 16.49
N PHE A 352 17.63 7.38 15.47
CA PHE A 352 16.32 8.00 15.29
C PHE A 352 15.24 6.95 15.12
N ARG A 353 14.12 7.10 15.84
CA ARG A 353 12.89 6.35 15.58
C ARG A 353 12.11 7.07 14.51
N LEU A 354 11.88 6.41 13.38
CA LEU A 354 11.21 6.96 12.21
C LEU A 354 9.71 6.66 12.24
N SER A 355 8.92 7.61 11.74
CA SER A 355 7.48 7.49 11.55
C SER A 355 7.07 8.07 10.21
N VAL A 356 5.89 7.67 9.71
CA VAL A 356 5.29 8.28 8.52
C VAL A 356 4.05 9.07 8.94
N GLU A 357 4.12 10.38 8.74
CA GLU A 357 3.03 11.31 9.06
C GLU A 357 2.66 12.11 7.82
N GLU A 358 1.40 11.99 7.38
CA GLU A 358 0.88 12.68 6.19
C GLU A 358 1.74 12.45 4.92
N GLY A 359 2.29 11.24 4.77
CA GLY A 359 3.14 10.86 3.64
C GLY A 359 4.56 11.41 3.70
N ARG A 360 4.99 11.95 4.84
CA ARG A 360 6.36 12.40 5.08
C ARG A 360 7.02 11.56 6.17
N ILE A 361 8.29 11.24 5.98
CA ILE A 361 9.10 10.63 7.02
C ILE A 361 9.40 11.70 8.07
N ARG A 362 9.12 11.37 9.34
CA ARG A 362 9.54 12.12 10.51
C ARG A 362 10.41 11.22 11.37
N GLY A 363 11.07 11.81 12.35
CA GLY A 363 11.91 11.07 13.28
C GLY A 363 12.08 11.77 14.60
N GLU A 364 12.18 10.97 15.65
CA GLU A 364 12.51 11.39 17.01
C GLU A 364 13.87 10.79 17.37
N GLU A 365 14.77 11.60 17.91
CA GLU A 365 16.06 11.13 18.42
C GLU A 365 15.83 10.22 19.63
N VAL A 366 16.56 9.11 19.70
CA VAL A 366 16.41 8.13 20.78
C VAL A 366 17.75 7.97 21.49
N ASP A 367 17.72 8.19 22.81
CA ASP A 367 18.88 7.98 23.67
C ASP A 367 19.03 6.48 23.98
N VAL A 368 19.88 5.81 23.21
CA VAL A 368 20.26 4.40 23.38
C VAL A 368 21.78 4.26 23.32
N PRO A 369 22.38 3.30 24.05
CA PRO A 369 23.78 2.96 23.84
C PRO A 369 24.02 2.58 22.38
N LEU A 370 24.81 3.40 21.69
CA LEU A 370 25.10 3.31 20.26
C LEU A 370 26.60 3.50 20.04
N PHE A 371 27.19 2.62 19.25
CA PHE A 371 28.55 2.76 18.73
C PHE A 371 28.49 2.61 17.22
N ILE A 372 29.11 3.54 16.49
CA ILE A 372 29.29 3.45 15.04
C ILE A 372 30.71 3.87 14.71
N GLU A 373 31.42 3.02 13.98
CA GLU A 373 32.76 3.28 13.47
C GLU A 373 32.84 2.98 11.98
N VAL A 374 33.49 3.87 11.24
CA VAL A 374 33.76 3.72 9.81
C VAL A 374 35.27 3.60 9.66
N LEU A 375 35.70 2.55 8.98
CA LEU A 375 37.10 2.23 8.66
C LEU A 375 37.27 2.28 7.14
N PRO A 376 37.47 3.48 6.54
CA PRO A 376 37.44 3.67 5.08
C PRO A 376 38.49 2.85 4.35
N GLU A 377 39.70 2.73 4.92
CA GLU A 377 40.81 1.97 4.32
C GLU A 377 40.50 0.47 4.20
N GLU A 378 39.57 -0.04 5.03
CA GLU A 378 39.11 -1.42 5.01
C GLU A 378 37.76 -1.61 4.29
N GLY A 379 37.10 -0.51 3.91
CA GLY A 379 35.72 -0.49 3.44
C GLY A 379 34.77 -1.16 4.44
N LEU A 380 34.95 -0.89 5.74
CA LEU A 380 34.25 -1.58 6.83
C LEU A 380 33.54 -0.58 7.74
N HIS A 381 32.22 -0.74 7.90
CA HIS A 381 31.43 0.03 8.86
C HIS A 381 30.89 -0.92 9.95
N ILE A 382 31.13 -0.56 11.21
CA ILE A 382 30.70 -1.31 12.39
C ILE A 382 29.60 -0.50 13.08
N TYR A 383 28.47 -1.14 13.31
CA TYR A 383 27.37 -0.59 14.10
C TYR A 383 27.10 -1.53 15.27
N GLU A 384 26.92 -0.99 16.47
CA GLU A 384 26.41 -1.71 17.63
C GLU A 384 25.38 -0.86 18.36
N VAL A 385 24.26 -1.45 18.74
CA VAL A 385 23.21 -0.75 19.49
C VAL A 385 22.55 -1.67 20.50
N SER A 386 22.21 -1.11 21.66
CA SER A 386 21.40 -1.75 22.69
C SER A 386 20.08 -0.99 22.82
N ILE A 387 18.97 -1.62 22.46
CA ILE A 387 17.62 -1.05 22.48
C ILE A 387 16.88 -1.61 23.70
N PRO A 388 16.61 -0.80 24.74
CA PRO A 388 15.81 -1.26 25.87
C PRO A 388 14.40 -1.64 25.43
N TRP A 389 13.83 -2.71 25.97
CA TRP A 389 12.46 -3.16 25.61
C TRP A 389 11.38 -2.09 25.83
N SER A 390 11.66 -1.11 26.70
CA SER A 390 10.80 0.06 26.89
C SER A 390 10.60 0.91 25.63
N GLN A 391 11.49 0.81 24.63
CA GLN A 391 11.42 1.47 23.32
C GLN A 391 10.59 0.70 22.29
N LEU A 392 10.17 -0.54 22.58
CA LEU A 392 9.42 -1.42 21.68
C LEU A 392 8.06 -1.85 22.28
N LYS A 393 7.41 -0.99 23.07
CA LYS A 393 6.12 -1.34 23.70
C LYS A 393 5.02 -1.57 22.64
N PRO A 394 4.05 -2.47 22.87
CA PRO A 394 3.84 -3.27 24.06
C PRO A 394 4.63 -4.60 24.07
N PHE A 395 5.59 -4.80 23.17
CA PHE A 395 6.35 -6.04 23.07
C PHE A 395 7.02 -6.41 24.39
N ARG A 396 6.98 -7.69 24.72
CA ARG A 396 7.71 -8.27 25.84
C ARG A 396 8.44 -9.49 25.31
N PRO A 397 9.77 -9.55 25.44
CA PRO A 397 10.51 -10.71 24.99
C PRO A 397 10.20 -11.90 25.90
N GLU A 398 10.01 -13.06 25.28
CA GLU A 398 9.90 -14.35 25.95
C GLU A 398 10.40 -15.42 24.98
N GLU A 399 10.93 -16.52 25.51
CA GLU A 399 11.35 -17.64 24.67
C GLU A 399 10.15 -18.17 23.86
N GLY A 400 10.36 -18.39 22.57
CA GLY A 400 9.33 -18.74 21.60
C GLY A 400 8.50 -17.58 21.06
N ARG A 401 8.71 -16.34 21.54
CA ARG A 401 8.03 -15.16 21.00
C ARG A 401 8.46 -14.92 19.55
N ILE A 402 7.54 -14.37 18.76
CA ILE A 402 7.79 -13.95 17.38
C ILE A 402 7.33 -12.51 17.21
N CYS A 403 8.13 -11.70 16.53
CA CYS A 403 7.69 -10.44 15.94
C CYS A 403 8.13 -10.35 14.47
N GLY A 404 7.46 -9.51 13.70
CA GLY A 404 7.91 -9.17 12.36
C GLY A 404 9.19 -8.35 12.46
N PHE A 405 10.18 -8.64 11.60
CA PHE A 405 11.45 -7.94 11.57
C PHE A 405 11.93 -7.74 10.14
N ASN A 406 12.58 -6.60 9.90
CA ASN A 406 13.35 -6.37 8.70
C ASN A 406 14.55 -5.44 8.98
N VAL A 407 15.56 -5.53 8.12
CA VAL A 407 16.77 -4.72 8.15
C VAL A 407 17.13 -4.29 6.73
N VAL A 408 17.55 -3.04 6.62
CA VAL A 408 18.06 -2.40 5.41
C VAL A 408 19.40 -1.75 5.73
N VAL A 409 20.37 -1.92 4.84
CA VAL A 409 21.60 -1.13 4.81
C VAL A 409 21.54 -0.25 3.57
N ASN A 410 21.51 1.07 3.80
CA ASN A 410 21.49 2.08 2.75
C ASN A 410 22.91 2.36 2.26
N ASP A 411 23.03 2.67 0.98
CA ASP A 411 24.29 2.89 0.28
C ASP A 411 24.23 4.19 -0.52
N ASN A 412 25.24 5.05 -0.33
CA ASN A 412 25.43 6.30 -1.02
C ASN A 412 26.91 6.57 -1.30
N ASP A 413 27.26 6.67 -2.59
CA ASP A 413 28.63 6.99 -3.02
C ASP A 413 28.87 8.50 -3.22
N GLY A 414 28.01 9.39 -2.73
CA GLY A 414 28.12 10.85 -2.87
C GLY A 414 27.50 11.46 -4.15
N GLU A 415 26.71 10.70 -4.90
CA GLU A 415 25.85 11.23 -5.99
C GLU A 415 24.36 11.25 -5.61
N GLY A 416 24.08 11.12 -4.30
CA GLY A 416 22.75 10.88 -3.76
C GLY A 416 22.48 9.38 -3.52
N PRO A 417 21.28 9.02 -3.04
CA PRO A 417 20.95 7.62 -2.71
C PRO A 417 21.21 6.68 -3.91
N LYS A 418 22.21 5.81 -3.79
CA LYS A 418 22.63 4.87 -4.86
C LYS A 418 21.73 3.64 -4.86
N GLY A 419 21.50 3.07 -3.68
CA GLY A 419 20.76 1.84 -3.51
C GLY A 419 20.63 1.43 -2.05
N TRP A 420 20.19 0.20 -1.84
CA TRP A 420 20.17 -0.43 -0.54
C TRP A 420 20.16 -1.95 -0.67
N ILE A 421 20.62 -2.64 0.37
CA ILE A 421 20.50 -4.08 0.53
C ILE A 421 19.59 -4.41 1.72
N ALA A 422 18.68 -5.35 1.56
CA ALA A 422 17.64 -5.65 2.56
C ALA A 422 17.43 -7.15 2.80
N TRP A 423 16.95 -7.52 3.99
CA TRP A 423 16.59 -8.91 4.28
C TRP A 423 15.31 -9.33 3.56
N THR A 424 14.28 -8.48 3.65
CA THR A 424 13.01 -8.60 2.93
C THR A 424 12.64 -7.23 2.34
N PRO A 425 11.67 -7.18 1.42
CA PRO A 425 10.96 -5.94 1.12
C PRO A 425 10.24 -5.41 2.38
N GLY A 426 9.75 -4.17 2.35
CA GLY A 426 8.80 -3.60 3.30
C GLY A 426 9.23 -2.30 3.94
N ILE A 427 10.54 -1.97 4.00
CA ILE A 427 11.01 -0.75 4.69
C ILE A 427 11.13 0.44 3.74
N ARG A 428 11.87 0.33 2.64
CA ARG A 428 12.26 1.49 1.81
C ARG A 428 11.18 1.88 0.82
N GLU A 429 10.59 0.89 0.17
CA GLU A 429 9.74 1.04 -0.99
C GLU A 429 8.26 1.19 -0.67
N SER A 430 7.81 0.72 0.49
CA SER A 430 6.37 0.61 0.79
C SER A 430 5.95 0.92 2.22
N LYS A 431 6.83 0.76 3.23
CA LYS A 431 6.45 0.84 4.66
C LYS A 431 5.33 -0.17 5.00
N ASP A 432 5.53 -1.41 4.55
CA ASP A 432 4.55 -2.49 4.59
C ASP A 432 5.13 -3.69 5.35
N THR A 433 4.66 -3.91 6.58
CA THR A 433 5.20 -4.95 7.47
C THR A 433 4.75 -6.35 7.04
N SER A 434 3.76 -6.47 6.14
CA SER A 434 3.36 -7.76 5.56
C SER A 434 4.49 -8.46 4.78
N PHE A 435 5.57 -7.76 4.47
CA PHE A 435 6.74 -8.33 3.80
C PHE A 435 7.84 -8.77 4.77
N PHE A 436 7.72 -8.45 6.07
CA PHE A 436 8.74 -8.72 7.06
C PHE A 436 8.89 -10.23 7.31
N GLY A 437 10.09 -10.63 7.75
CA GLY A 437 10.35 -11.98 8.23
C GLY A 437 10.00 -12.13 9.71
N ASP A 438 10.00 -13.38 10.18
CA ASP A 438 9.85 -13.71 11.60
C ASP A 438 11.21 -13.55 12.31
N LEU A 439 11.27 -12.72 13.34
CA LEU A 439 12.31 -12.78 14.36
C LEU A 439 11.82 -13.63 15.52
N VAL A 440 12.44 -14.78 15.72
CA VAL A 440 12.07 -15.76 16.75
C VAL A 440 13.04 -15.65 17.92
N PHE A 441 12.50 -15.41 19.11
CA PHE A 441 13.27 -15.30 20.34
C PHE A 441 13.50 -16.68 20.94
N GLU A 442 14.75 -17.13 21.00
CA GLU A 442 15.16 -18.41 21.59
C GLU A 442 16.08 -18.21 22.79
#